data_AF-A0A8H6IQS2-F1
#
_entry.id   AF-A0A8H6IQS2-F1
#
_cell.length_a   1.000
_cell.length_b   1.000
_cell.length_c   1.000
_cell.angle_alpha   90.00
_cell.angle_beta   90.00
_cell.angle_gamma   90.00
#
_symmetry.space_group_name_H-M   'P 1'
#
loop_
_entity.id
_entity.type
_entity.pdbx_description
1 polymer ?
#
loop_
_entity_poly.entity_id
_entity_poly.type
_entity_poly.pdbx_seq_one_letter_code
_entity_poly.pdbx_strand_id
1 'polypeptide(L)'
;MRSHLPALLTLAGVASACQRDLVLSPRHTHRKPITRRADDVWPPVLTEHETTLVNAFDNVTIDEWSDYYGHQVKLAGLGKEAAQWTADQWTKNGFDAHLNEYHVYLTYPVHASLQITYENGTTADVRLDEDVLDEDDVTGREDNQPTFHGYSASGNVTGEYVYVGRGSQADFDRLVELGVELEGKIALA
;
A
#
# COMPACT_ATOMS: atom_id res chain seq x y z
N MET A 1 -55.09 26.89 -22.57
CA MET A 1 -53.77 27.50 -22.34
C MET A 1 -52.91 26.49 -21.61
N ARG A 2 -51.73 26.20 -22.17
CA ARG A 2 -50.71 25.30 -21.63
C ARG A 2 -50.02 25.96 -20.43
N SER A 3 -49.74 25.22 -19.37
CA SER A 3 -48.59 25.50 -18.51
C SER A 3 -48.04 24.20 -17.94
N HIS A 4 -46.89 23.80 -18.47
CA HIS A 4 -46.01 22.80 -17.89
C HIS A 4 -45.32 23.42 -16.65
N LEU A 5 -45.19 22.67 -15.56
CA LEU A 5 -44.12 22.89 -14.58
C LEU A 5 -43.56 21.52 -14.14
N PRO A 6 -42.23 21.38 -13.96
CA PRO A 6 -41.53 20.14 -14.20
C PRO A 6 -41.14 19.35 -12.93
N ALA A 7 -40.79 18.09 -13.19
CA ALA A 7 -40.18 17.13 -12.29
C ALA A 7 -38.90 17.67 -11.64
N LEU A 8 -38.84 17.60 -10.30
CA LEU A 8 -37.61 17.83 -9.54
C LEU A 8 -37.71 17.10 -8.20
N LEU A 9 -37.60 15.76 -8.21
CA LEU A 9 -37.62 15.00 -6.94
C LEU A 9 -36.79 13.72 -6.90
N THR A 10 -35.83 13.52 -7.79
CA THR A 10 -35.03 12.26 -7.83
C THR A 10 -33.52 12.48 -7.80
N LEU A 11 -33.03 13.48 -7.06
CA LEU A 11 -31.58 13.60 -6.77
C LEU A 11 -31.19 13.36 -5.30
N ALA A 12 -32.15 13.16 -4.39
CA ALA A 12 -31.84 13.05 -2.95
C ALA A 12 -31.36 11.64 -2.52
N GLY A 13 -31.61 10.59 -3.32
CA GLY A 13 -31.34 9.21 -2.90
C GLY A 13 -29.88 8.78 -2.96
N VAL A 14 -29.09 9.32 -3.90
CA VAL A 14 -27.74 8.82 -4.19
C VAL A 14 -26.69 9.39 -3.20
N ALA A 15 -26.91 10.60 -2.68
CA ALA A 15 -25.99 11.22 -1.72
C ALA A 15 -26.01 10.56 -0.34
N SER A 16 -27.10 9.88 0.02
CA SER A 16 -27.28 9.32 1.37
C SER A 16 -26.50 8.02 1.60
N ALA A 17 -25.98 7.37 0.54
CA ALA A 17 -25.17 6.15 0.65
C ALA A 17 -23.71 6.46 1.04
N CYS A 18 -23.11 7.49 0.44
CA CYS A 18 -21.73 7.90 0.76
C CYS A 18 -21.56 8.48 2.17
N GLN A 19 -22.65 8.97 2.77
CA GLN A 19 -22.63 9.63 4.07
C GLN A 19 -22.60 8.65 5.24
N ARG A 20 -22.90 7.36 5.01
CA ARG A 20 -22.94 6.33 6.06
C ARG A 20 -21.57 5.75 6.41
N ASP A 21 -20.60 5.77 5.50
CA ASP A 21 -19.20 5.37 5.82
C ASP A 21 -18.44 6.47 6.59
N LEU A 22 -18.93 7.71 6.52
CA LEU A 22 -18.46 8.83 7.34
C LEU A 22 -19.39 9.01 8.54
N VAL A 23 -19.50 7.99 9.40
CA VAL A 23 -20.02 8.19 10.75
C VAL A 23 -19.06 9.13 11.48
N LEU A 24 -19.36 10.44 11.42
CA LEU A 24 -18.84 11.48 12.28
C LEU A 24 -19.41 11.27 13.70
N SER A 25 -19.18 10.11 14.30
CA SER A 25 -19.21 10.02 15.76
C SER A 25 -18.20 11.02 16.28
N PRO A 26 -18.50 11.79 17.35
CA PRO A 26 -17.48 12.60 18.01
C PRO A 26 -16.40 11.63 18.44
N ARG A 27 -15.29 11.57 17.68
CA ARG A 27 -14.11 10.85 18.13
C ARG A 27 -13.73 11.56 19.42
N HIS A 28 -13.83 10.88 20.56
CA HIS A 28 -13.18 11.32 21.78
C HIS A 28 -11.68 11.27 21.50
N THR A 29 -11.17 12.31 20.87
CA THR A 29 -9.76 12.44 20.60
C THR A 29 -9.14 13.04 21.86
N HIS A 30 -8.31 12.27 22.55
CA HIS A 30 -7.34 12.82 23.51
C HIS A 30 -6.28 13.70 22.81
N ARG A 31 -6.31 13.80 21.47
CA ARG A 31 -5.50 14.76 20.73
C ARG A 31 -5.97 16.16 21.10
N LYS A 32 -5.10 16.90 21.79
CA LYS A 32 -5.20 18.34 21.89
C LYS A 32 -5.43 18.90 20.47
N PRO A 33 -6.32 19.89 20.29
CA PRO A 33 -6.44 20.59 19.01
C PRO A 33 -5.03 20.99 18.56
N ILE A 34 -4.71 20.75 17.29
CA ILE A 34 -3.47 21.30 16.72
C ILE A 34 -3.61 22.81 16.89
N THR A 35 -2.89 23.36 17.87
CA THR A 35 -2.82 24.80 18.06
C THR A 35 -2.32 25.39 16.75
N ARG A 36 -3.02 26.41 16.25
CA ARG A 36 -2.48 27.24 15.18
C ARG A 36 -1.04 27.55 15.57
N ARG A 37 -0.08 27.35 14.67
CA ARG A 37 1.30 27.82 14.85
C ARG A 37 1.15 29.22 15.45
N ALA A 38 1.74 29.45 16.63
CA ALA A 38 1.62 30.75 17.28
C ALA A 38 2.08 31.82 16.27
N ASP A 39 1.79 33.10 16.54
CA ASP A 39 2.32 34.23 15.76
C ASP A 39 3.86 34.36 15.93
N ASP A 40 4.57 33.24 15.96
CA ASP A 40 6.00 33.10 15.95
C ASP A 40 6.50 33.61 14.59
N VAL A 41 7.43 34.56 14.64
CA VAL A 41 8.09 35.13 13.46
C VAL A 41 8.70 34.00 12.63
N TRP A 42 8.31 33.92 11.35
CA TRP A 42 8.91 32.99 10.39
C TRP A 42 9.94 33.73 9.52
N PRO A 43 11.16 33.19 9.34
CA PRO A 43 11.65 31.92 9.87
C PRO A 43 11.94 31.98 11.38
N PRO A 44 11.82 30.85 12.10
CA PRO A 44 12.08 30.80 13.54
C PRO A 44 13.54 31.17 13.81
N VAL A 45 13.77 31.94 14.88
CA VAL A 45 15.12 32.15 15.41
C VAL A 45 15.50 30.89 16.18
N LEU A 46 16.42 30.10 15.62
CA LEU A 46 16.88 28.86 16.23
C LEU A 46 17.78 29.16 17.44
N THR A 47 17.60 28.39 18.50
CA THR A 47 18.59 28.30 19.58
C THR A 47 19.89 27.66 19.07
N GLU A 48 20.95 27.73 19.87
CA GLU A 48 22.23 27.09 19.53
C GLU A 48 22.06 25.58 19.28
N HIS A 49 21.34 24.87 20.15
CA HIS A 49 21.09 23.43 19.99
C HIS A 49 20.26 23.09 18.75
N GLU A 50 19.23 23.88 18.46
CA GLU A 50 18.43 23.69 17.26
C GLU A 50 19.24 23.98 16.00
N THR A 51 20.11 24.98 16.05
CA THR A 51 21.05 25.30 14.95
C THR A 51 22.01 24.14 14.71
N THR A 52 22.59 23.57 15.77
CA THR A 52 23.44 22.38 15.66
C THR A 52 22.70 21.20 15.06
N LEU A 53 21.47 20.93 15.51
CA LEU A 53 20.67 19.82 15.01
C LEU A 53 20.29 19.98 13.54
N VAL A 54 19.81 21.17 13.14
CA VAL A 54 19.42 21.45 11.75
C VAL A 54 20.62 21.37 10.82
N ASN A 55 21.77 21.91 11.24
CA ASN A 55 22.99 21.90 10.44
C ASN A 55 23.73 20.54 10.44
N ALA A 56 23.30 19.59 11.29
CA ALA A 56 23.87 18.24 11.29
C ALA A 56 23.35 17.39 10.12
N PHE A 57 22.25 17.79 9.47
CA PHE A 57 21.73 17.11 8.29
C PHE A 57 22.38 17.67 7.03
N ASP A 58 22.91 16.78 6.21
CA ASP A 58 23.52 17.10 4.91
C ASP A 58 22.68 16.49 3.79
N ASN A 59 22.37 17.29 2.76
CA ASN A 59 21.50 16.87 1.68
C ASN A 59 22.16 15.82 0.78
N VAL A 60 23.48 15.89 0.58
CA VAL A 60 24.24 14.91 -0.19
C VAL A 60 24.20 13.56 0.52
N THR A 61 24.46 13.54 1.82
CA THR A 61 24.39 12.32 2.63
C THR A 61 23.00 11.69 2.61
N ILE A 62 21.92 12.49 2.71
CA ILE A 62 20.54 11.98 2.63
C ILE A 62 20.27 11.34 1.26
N ASP A 63 20.70 12.00 0.19
CA ASP A 63 20.53 11.51 -1.19
C ASP A 63 21.29 10.20 -1.40
N GLU A 64 22.57 10.15 -1.02
CA GLU A 64 23.41 8.94 -1.09
C GLU A 64 22.82 7.77 -0.29
N TRP A 65 22.27 8.04 0.90
CA TRP A 65 21.65 6.99 1.72
C TRP A 65 20.33 6.52 1.14
N SER A 66 19.52 7.45 0.63
CA SER A 66 18.27 7.13 -0.07
C SER A 66 18.53 6.26 -1.28
N ASP A 67 19.53 6.61 -2.08
CA ASP A 67 20.01 5.84 -3.23
C ASP A 67 20.45 4.43 -2.79
N TYR A 68 21.36 4.33 -1.81
CA TYR A 68 21.84 3.05 -1.29
C TYR A 68 20.67 2.13 -0.90
N TYR A 69 19.74 2.59 -0.07
CA TYR A 69 18.58 1.79 0.37
C TYR A 69 17.56 1.56 -0.75
N GLY A 70 17.51 2.42 -1.76
CA GLY A 70 16.74 2.22 -2.99
C GLY A 70 17.17 0.94 -3.71
N HIS A 71 18.47 0.68 -3.75
CA HIS A 71 19.10 -0.43 -4.49
C HIS A 71 19.29 -1.73 -3.69
N GLN A 72 18.88 -1.78 -2.42
CA GLN A 72 18.97 -3.01 -1.62
C GLN A 72 17.72 -3.88 -1.73
N VAL A 73 17.93 -5.20 -1.73
CA VAL A 73 16.85 -6.16 -1.44
C VAL A 73 16.44 -6.00 0.02
N LYS A 74 15.25 -5.42 0.24
CA LYS A 74 14.76 -5.05 1.57
C LYS A 74 13.45 -5.72 1.96
N LEU A 75 13.04 -6.76 1.22
CA LEU A 75 11.96 -7.62 1.67
C LEU A 75 12.37 -8.29 2.98
N ALA A 76 11.45 -8.31 3.95
CA ALA A 76 11.69 -8.91 5.26
C ALA A 76 12.29 -10.31 5.10
N GLY A 77 13.32 -10.65 5.87
CA GLY A 77 14.05 -11.93 5.81
C GLY A 77 15.16 -12.03 4.76
N LEU A 78 15.24 -11.11 3.78
CA LEU A 78 16.30 -11.08 2.76
C LEU A 78 17.30 -9.93 2.95
N GLY A 79 16.89 -8.82 3.57
CA GLY A 79 17.69 -7.59 3.68
C GLY A 79 18.75 -7.52 4.78
N LYS A 80 19.48 -8.62 5.03
CA LYS A 80 20.52 -8.64 6.09
C LYS A 80 21.66 -7.65 5.82
N GLU A 81 22.03 -7.45 4.56
CA GLU A 81 23.11 -6.53 4.17
C GLU A 81 22.77 -5.08 4.51
N ALA A 82 21.56 -4.63 4.18
CA ALA A 82 21.08 -3.30 4.54
C ALA A 82 21.03 -3.09 6.06
N ALA A 83 20.62 -4.12 6.82
CA ALA A 83 20.62 -4.07 8.28
C ALA A 83 22.05 -3.95 8.84
N GLN A 84 23.01 -4.70 8.29
CA GLN A 84 24.41 -4.60 8.67
C GLN A 84 24.98 -3.21 8.36
N TRP A 85 24.72 -2.70 7.15
CA TRP A 85 25.15 -1.35 6.76
C TRP A 85 24.62 -0.29 7.73
N THR A 86 23.36 -0.40 8.14
CA THR A 86 22.75 0.50 9.12
C THR A 86 23.52 0.47 10.44
N ALA A 87 23.80 -0.73 10.98
CA ALA A 87 24.55 -0.89 12.23
C ALA A 87 25.97 -0.32 12.11
N ASP A 88 26.63 -0.50 10.95
CA ASP A 88 27.95 0.06 10.68
C ASP A 88 27.93 1.59 10.66
N GLN A 89 26.92 2.21 10.04
CA GLN A 89 26.76 3.68 10.06
C GLN A 89 26.55 4.19 11.49
N TRP A 90 25.72 3.52 12.28
CA TRP A 90 25.50 3.90 13.68
C TRP A 90 26.80 3.78 14.50
N THR A 91 27.54 2.69 14.32
CA THR A 91 28.83 2.47 14.98
C THR A 91 29.85 3.54 14.60
N LYS A 92 29.96 3.88 13.32
CA LYS A 92 30.83 4.97 12.83
C LYS A 92 30.48 6.33 13.44
N ASN A 93 29.20 6.55 13.76
CA ASN A 93 28.71 7.78 14.38
C ASN A 93 28.69 7.74 15.92
N GLY A 94 29.35 6.75 16.53
CA GLY A 94 29.59 6.72 17.98
C GLY A 94 28.51 6.01 18.81
N PHE A 95 27.57 5.31 18.17
CA PHE A 95 26.59 4.47 18.87
C PHE A 95 27.10 3.04 19.02
N ASP A 96 26.71 2.37 20.11
CA ASP A 96 26.88 0.91 20.24
C ASP A 96 25.71 0.22 19.52
N ALA A 97 25.96 -0.31 18.31
CA ALA A 97 24.95 -0.90 17.45
C ALA A 97 25.32 -2.34 17.05
N HIS A 98 24.32 -3.22 17.07
CA HIS A 98 24.46 -4.62 16.67
C HIS A 98 23.16 -5.15 16.08
N LEU A 99 23.24 -6.25 15.32
CA LEU A 99 22.09 -6.94 14.78
C LEU A 99 21.48 -7.86 15.84
N ASN A 100 20.17 -7.81 15.99
CA ASN A 100 19.40 -8.76 16.78
C ASN A 100 18.51 -9.58 15.85
N GLU A 101 18.85 -10.86 15.69
CA GLU A 101 18.15 -11.77 14.79
C GLU A 101 17.01 -12.49 15.51
N TYR A 102 15.86 -12.57 14.85
CA TYR A 102 14.70 -13.31 15.32
C TYR A 102 14.24 -14.28 14.23
N HIS A 103 13.97 -15.52 14.64
CA HIS A 103 13.39 -16.50 13.74
C HIS A 103 11.87 -16.38 13.76
N VAL A 104 11.32 -15.93 12.64
CA VAL A 104 9.89 -15.68 12.46
C VAL A 104 9.35 -16.51 11.30
N TYR A 105 8.04 -16.74 11.30
CA TYR A 105 7.37 -17.42 10.21
C TYR A 105 7.04 -16.43 9.09
N LEU A 106 7.74 -16.59 7.96
CA LEU A 106 7.52 -15.85 6.72
C LEU A 106 7.23 -16.83 5.58
N THR A 107 6.54 -16.33 4.55
CA THR A 107 6.21 -17.10 3.34
C THR A 107 6.76 -16.36 2.12
N TYR A 108 7.37 -17.09 1.19
CA TYR A 108 7.82 -16.56 -0.10
C TYR A 108 7.23 -17.41 -1.24
N PRO A 109 6.96 -16.81 -2.40
CA PRO A 109 6.41 -17.53 -3.53
C PRO A 109 7.46 -18.48 -4.12
N VAL A 110 7.03 -19.69 -4.47
CA VAL A 110 7.81 -20.62 -5.30
C VAL A 110 7.43 -20.45 -6.77
N HIS A 111 6.14 -20.27 -7.04
CA HIS A 111 5.58 -20.07 -8.37
C HIS A 111 4.23 -19.35 -8.26
N ALA A 112 3.93 -18.49 -9.24
CA ALA A 112 2.63 -17.88 -9.42
C ALA A 112 2.33 -17.80 -10.93
N SER A 113 1.09 -18.08 -11.30
CA SER A 113 0.59 -17.92 -12.66
C SER A 113 -0.91 -17.66 -12.64
N LEU A 114 -1.38 -16.92 -13.63
CA LEU A 114 -2.78 -16.62 -13.84
C LEU A 114 -3.07 -16.70 -15.32
N GLN A 115 -4.14 -17.42 -15.68
CA GLN A 115 -4.55 -17.61 -17.07
C GLN A 115 -6.06 -17.39 -17.17
N ILE A 116 -6.48 -16.73 -18.26
CA ILE A 116 -7.88 -16.53 -18.60
C ILE A 116 -8.25 -17.49 -19.72
N THR A 117 -9.36 -18.21 -19.54
CA THR A 117 -9.96 -19.06 -20.57
C THR A 117 -11.19 -18.38 -21.14
N TYR A 118 -11.23 -18.20 -22.46
CA TYR A 118 -12.36 -17.60 -23.16
C TYR A 118 -13.39 -18.65 -23.58
N GLU A 119 -14.61 -18.21 -23.89
CA GLU A 119 -15.72 -19.09 -24.33
C GLU A 119 -15.38 -19.95 -25.55
N ASN A 120 -14.51 -19.45 -26.44
CA ASN A 120 -14.06 -20.18 -27.62
C ASN A 120 -12.99 -21.26 -27.31
N GLY A 121 -12.66 -21.48 -26.04
CA GLY A 121 -11.65 -22.44 -25.58
C GLY A 121 -10.21 -21.98 -25.71
N THR A 122 -9.97 -20.75 -26.17
CA THR A 122 -8.61 -20.17 -26.19
C THR A 122 -8.23 -19.70 -24.80
N THR A 123 -6.93 -19.76 -24.50
CA THR A 123 -6.36 -19.28 -23.24
C THR A 123 -5.38 -18.15 -23.47
N ALA A 124 -5.28 -17.24 -22.50
CA ALA A 124 -4.29 -16.18 -22.48
C ALA A 124 -3.68 -16.05 -21.08
N ASP A 125 -2.35 -16.00 -21.04
CA ASP A 125 -1.62 -15.77 -19.79
C ASP A 125 -1.76 -14.31 -19.37
N VAL A 126 -1.95 -14.10 -18.06
CA VAL A 126 -1.99 -12.78 -17.44
C VAL A 126 -0.60 -12.50 -16.87
N ARG A 127 -0.05 -11.35 -17.25
CA ARG A 127 1.24 -10.92 -16.74
C ARG A 127 1.13 -10.52 -15.26
N LEU A 128 2.01 -11.07 -14.44
CA LEU A 128 2.06 -10.82 -12.99
C LEU A 128 3.30 -10.01 -12.57
N ASP A 129 4.19 -9.71 -13.51
CA ASP A 129 5.34 -8.83 -13.35
C ASP A 129 5.04 -7.38 -13.76
N GLU A 130 5.77 -6.47 -13.12
CA GLU A 130 5.81 -5.05 -13.47
C GLU A 130 6.71 -4.83 -14.70
N ASP A 131 6.52 -3.70 -15.39
CA ASP A 131 7.39 -3.32 -16.49
C ASP A 131 8.79 -2.96 -16.00
N VAL A 132 9.81 -3.41 -16.75
CA VAL A 132 11.19 -2.94 -16.57
C VAL A 132 11.29 -1.54 -17.19
N LEU A 133 11.84 -0.59 -16.44
CA LEU A 133 12.05 0.79 -16.85
C LEU A 133 13.54 1.01 -17.13
N ASP A 134 13.87 1.55 -18.30
CA ASP A 134 15.27 1.79 -18.69
C ASP A 134 15.95 2.83 -17.78
N GLU A 135 15.18 3.71 -17.16
CA GLU A 135 15.66 4.75 -16.24
C GLU A 135 15.83 4.27 -14.78
N ASP A 136 15.34 3.06 -14.43
CA ASP A 136 15.38 2.50 -13.08
C ASP A 136 15.94 1.07 -13.13
N ASP A 137 17.23 0.94 -12.78
CA ASP A 137 17.98 -0.31 -12.84
C ASP A 137 17.49 -1.35 -11.81
N VAL A 138 16.67 -0.97 -10.83
CA VAL A 138 16.14 -1.93 -9.85
C VAL A 138 14.88 -2.67 -10.32
N THR A 139 14.19 -2.16 -11.34
CA THR A 139 12.94 -2.74 -11.85
C THR A 139 13.13 -4.10 -12.53
N GLY A 140 14.30 -4.35 -13.12
CA GLY A 140 14.61 -5.57 -13.89
C GLY A 140 15.57 -6.55 -13.24
N ARG A 141 15.79 -6.47 -11.91
CA ARG A 141 16.80 -7.30 -11.24
C ARG A 141 16.38 -8.77 -11.15
N GLU A 142 17.37 -9.67 -11.27
CA GLU A 142 17.17 -11.11 -11.17
C GLU A 142 16.79 -11.60 -9.76
N ASP A 143 17.11 -10.82 -8.72
CA ASP A 143 16.81 -11.13 -7.32
C ASP A 143 15.45 -10.60 -6.85
N ASN A 144 14.68 -9.96 -7.75
CA ASN A 144 13.32 -9.52 -7.48
C ASN A 144 12.39 -10.72 -7.20
N GLN A 145 11.62 -10.60 -6.12
CA GLN A 145 10.63 -11.62 -5.78
C GLN A 145 9.40 -11.48 -6.67
N PRO A 146 8.81 -12.58 -7.18
CA PRO A 146 7.54 -12.53 -7.88
C PRO A 146 6.46 -11.85 -7.03
N THR A 147 5.47 -11.23 -7.68
CA THR A 147 4.31 -10.68 -6.97
C THR A 147 3.53 -11.80 -6.26
N PHE A 148 3.14 -11.56 -5.01
CA PHE A 148 2.45 -12.56 -4.19
C PHE A 148 1.68 -11.95 -3.03
N HIS A 149 0.74 -12.73 -2.49
CA HIS A 149 0.09 -12.44 -1.22
C HIS A 149 0.75 -13.23 -0.10
N GLY A 150 1.36 -12.53 0.86
CA GLY A 150 1.92 -13.13 2.05
C GLY A 150 0.87 -13.96 2.81
N TYR A 151 1.27 -15.14 3.29
CA TYR A 151 0.42 -16.11 4.00
C TYR A 151 -0.74 -16.71 3.19
N SER A 152 -0.78 -16.50 1.87
CA SER A 152 -1.77 -17.16 1.01
C SER A 152 -1.58 -18.67 0.98
N ALA A 153 -2.68 -19.41 0.88
CA ALA A 153 -2.64 -20.86 0.70
C ALA A 153 -2.12 -21.21 -0.71
N SER A 154 -1.30 -22.26 -0.80
CA SER A 154 -0.90 -22.81 -2.09
C SER A 154 -2.02 -23.63 -2.71
N GLY A 155 -2.22 -23.52 -4.01
CA GLY A 155 -3.21 -24.30 -4.74
C GLY A 155 -3.26 -23.94 -6.22
N ASN A 156 -3.98 -24.76 -6.98
CA ASN A 156 -4.37 -24.47 -8.35
C ASN A 156 -5.90 -24.53 -8.40
N VAL A 157 -6.53 -23.43 -8.80
CA VAL A 157 -7.98 -23.28 -8.84
C VAL A 157 -8.38 -22.80 -10.23
N THR A 158 -9.43 -23.41 -10.77
CA THR A 158 -10.05 -22.99 -12.03
C THR A 158 -11.54 -22.82 -11.78
N GLY A 159 -12.07 -21.67 -12.14
CA GLY A 159 -13.49 -21.34 -11.97
C GLY A 159 -13.85 -20.04 -12.66
N GLU A 160 -15.13 -19.80 -12.83
CA GLU A 160 -15.63 -18.49 -13.26
C GLU A 160 -15.25 -17.45 -12.22
N TYR A 161 -14.97 -16.22 -12.65
CA TYR A 161 -14.69 -15.12 -11.72
C TYR A 161 -15.89 -14.17 -11.58
N VAL A 162 -15.99 -13.53 -10.41
CA VAL A 162 -16.99 -12.49 -10.13
C VAL A 162 -16.27 -11.26 -9.60
N TYR A 163 -16.61 -10.08 -10.11
CA TYR A 163 -16.11 -8.82 -9.56
C TYR A 163 -16.82 -8.47 -8.25
N VAL A 164 -16.07 -8.28 -7.17
CA VAL A 164 -16.61 -8.11 -5.81
C VAL A 164 -16.29 -6.75 -5.18
N GLY A 165 -16.05 -5.72 -6.00
CA GLY A 165 -15.78 -4.37 -5.49
C GLY A 165 -14.48 -4.34 -4.67
N ARG A 166 -14.56 -4.01 -3.38
CA ARG A 166 -13.39 -3.96 -2.49
C ARG A 166 -13.18 -5.26 -1.69
N GLY A 167 -13.98 -6.30 -1.95
CA GLY A 167 -13.96 -7.54 -1.19
C GLY A 167 -14.45 -7.37 0.26
N SER A 168 -15.26 -6.34 0.54
CA SER A 168 -15.85 -6.14 1.86
C SER A 168 -17.09 -7.01 2.06
N GLN A 169 -17.48 -7.26 3.31
CA GLN A 169 -18.70 -8.03 3.60
C GLN A 169 -19.94 -7.44 2.91
N ALA A 170 -20.08 -6.11 2.90
CA ALA A 170 -21.21 -5.44 2.24
C ALA A 170 -21.21 -5.65 0.71
N ASP A 171 -20.04 -5.77 0.08
CA ASP A 171 -19.95 -6.05 -1.36
C ASP A 171 -20.48 -7.47 -1.65
N PHE A 172 -20.11 -8.46 -0.83
CA PHE A 172 -20.62 -9.82 -0.95
C PHE A 172 -22.12 -9.93 -0.65
N ASP A 173 -22.60 -9.30 0.42
CA ASP A 173 -24.02 -9.27 0.76
C ASP A 173 -24.84 -8.68 -0.40
N ARG A 174 -24.32 -7.61 -1.03
CA ARG A 174 -24.98 -6.98 -2.17
C ARG A 174 -25.06 -7.92 -3.39
N LEU A 175 -24.01 -8.70 -3.65
CA LEU A 175 -24.03 -9.68 -4.75
C LEU A 175 -25.06 -10.79 -4.49
N VAL A 176 -25.17 -11.26 -3.25
CA VAL A 176 -26.19 -12.25 -2.86
C VAL A 176 -27.60 -11.68 -3.00
N GLU A 177 -27.85 -10.44 -2.58
CA GLU A 177 -29.14 -9.76 -2.79
C GLU A 177 -29.52 -9.63 -4.27
N LEU A 178 -28.52 -9.45 -5.14
CA LEU A 178 -28.69 -9.39 -6.59
C LEU A 178 -28.87 -10.77 -7.24
N GLY A 179 -28.79 -11.84 -6.46
CA GLY A 179 -28.95 -13.22 -6.93
C GLY A 179 -27.71 -13.75 -7.66
N VAL A 180 -26.52 -13.18 -7.40
CA VAL A 180 -25.26 -13.70 -7.94
C VAL A 180 -24.82 -14.91 -7.12
N GLU A 181 -24.61 -16.03 -7.81
CA GLU A 181 -24.09 -17.27 -7.23
C GLU A 181 -22.58 -17.13 -7.01
N LEU A 182 -22.07 -17.49 -5.83
CA LEU A 182 -20.68 -17.23 -5.42
C LEU A 182 -19.87 -18.50 -5.15
N GLU A 183 -20.54 -19.63 -4.91
CA GLU A 183 -19.88 -20.86 -4.50
C GLU A 183 -19.05 -21.42 -5.66
N GLY A 184 -17.79 -21.78 -5.38
CA GLY A 184 -16.88 -22.29 -6.41
C GLY A 184 -16.39 -21.27 -7.44
N LYS A 185 -16.70 -19.98 -7.28
CA LYS A 185 -16.19 -18.89 -8.14
C LYS A 185 -14.95 -18.22 -7.55
N ILE A 186 -14.16 -17.60 -8.43
CA ILE A 186 -12.98 -16.81 -8.07
C ILE A 186 -13.42 -15.35 -7.86
N ALA A 187 -13.28 -14.82 -6.65
CA ALA A 187 -13.58 -13.41 -6.39
C ALA A 187 -12.43 -12.52 -6.89
N LEU A 188 -12.76 -11.54 -7.74
CA LEU A 188 -11.84 -10.51 -8.22
C LEU A 188 -12.17 -9.18 -7.51
N ALA A 189 -11.22 -8.65 -6.75
CA ALA A 189 -11.34 -7.41 -5.98
C ALA A 189 -10.22 -6.43 -6.34
#